data_AF-A0A1A8SPJ9-F1
#
_entry.id   AF-A0A1A8SPJ9-F1
#
_cell.length_a   1.000
_cell.length_b   1.000
_cell.length_c   1.000
_cell.angle_alpha   90.00
_cell.angle_beta   90.00
_cell.angle_gamma   90.00
#
_symmetry.space_group_name_H-M   'P 1'
#
loop_
_entity.id
_entity.type
_entity.pdbx_description
1 polymer ?
#
loop_
_entity_poly.entity_id
_entity_poly.type
_entity_poly.pdbx_seq_one_letter_code
_entity_poly.pdbx_strand_id
1 'polypeptide(L)'
;MNRVTAKRLIERYFRQLTEGCGNSNCTNEFCASHSAFQPLDNNSAAAKSLELFKVNAKLCDYYPSVRSSTDTSSQMGSKMSADEFSDVHYLTEHTVCRILGFCEEEGDYAPLIRVIGRIFSNA
;
A
#
# COMPACT_ATOMS: atom_id res chain seq x y z
N MET A 1 -9.77 11.95 -15.51
CA MET A 1 -8.77 11.42 -14.57
C MET A 1 -8.25 12.56 -13.72
N ASN A 2 -8.32 12.45 -12.39
CA ASN A 2 -7.80 13.49 -11.49
C ASN A 2 -6.27 13.42 -11.47
N ARG A 3 -5.60 14.58 -11.68
CA ARG A 3 -4.12 14.68 -11.72
C ARG A 3 -3.47 14.17 -10.44
N VAL A 4 -4.12 14.36 -9.30
CA VAL A 4 -3.63 13.89 -7.98
C VAL A 4 -3.66 12.37 -7.91
N THR A 5 -4.77 11.75 -8.32
CA THR A 5 -4.90 10.29 -8.38
C THR A 5 -3.91 9.67 -9.37
N ALA A 6 -3.72 10.29 -10.53
CA ALA A 6 -2.73 9.84 -11.51
C ALA A 6 -1.30 9.88 -10.95
N LYS A 7 -0.92 11.00 -10.32
CA LYS A 7 0.38 11.14 -9.66
C LYS A 7 0.61 10.03 -8.62
N ARG A 8 -0.38 9.81 -7.74
CA ARG A 8 -0.30 8.79 -6.69
C ARG A 8 -0.13 7.37 -7.26
N LEU A 9 -0.83 7.04 -8.35
CA LEU A 9 -0.70 5.74 -9.00
C LEU A 9 0.68 5.56 -9.63
N ILE A 10 1.19 6.57 -10.34
CA ILE A 10 2.54 6.53 -10.94
C ILE A 10 3.61 6.37 -9.85
N GLU A 11 3.49 7.09 -8.74
CA GLU A 11 4.39 6.94 -7.59
C GLU A 11 4.33 5.56 -6.95
N ARG A 12 3.16 4.91 -6.93
CA ARG A 12 3.05 3.53 -6.45
C ARG A 12 3.72 2.54 -7.40
N TYR A 13 3.54 2.69 -8.72
CA TYR A 13 4.28 1.87 -9.69
C TYR A 13 5.79 2.06 -9.54
N PHE A 14 6.24 3.30 -9.36
CA PHE A 14 7.65 3.59 -9.15
C PHE A 14 8.20 2.86 -7.91
N ARG A 15 7.55 3.02 -6.75
CA ARG A 15 7.93 2.31 -5.52
C ARG A 15 7.89 0.79 -5.67
N GLN A 16 6.90 0.25 -6.37
CA GLN A 16 6.84 -1.19 -6.63
C GLN A 16 8.05 -1.70 -7.42
N LEU A 17 8.57 -0.90 -8.36
CA LEU A 17 9.74 -1.25 -9.16
C LEU A 17 11.08 -1.04 -8.43
N THR A 18 11.14 -0.12 -7.46
CA THR A 18 12.39 0.22 -6.75
C THR A 18 12.51 -0.44 -5.38
N GLU A 19 11.41 -0.50 -4.62
CA GLU A 19 11.35 -1.01 -3.24
C GLU A 19 10.63 -2.36 -3.18
N GLY A 20 9.65 -2.57 -4.07
CA GLY A 20 8.79 -3.74 -4.05
C GLY A 20 7.59 -3.57 -3.13
N CYS A 21 6.80 -4.63 -2.97
CA CYS A 21 5.59 -4.61 -2.14
C CYS A 21 5.77 -5.25 -0.76
N GLY A 22 6.94 -5.86 -0.49
CA GLY A 22 7.25 -6.49 0.80
C GLY A 22 6.76 -7.93 0.96
N ASN A 23 5.99 -8.47 0.00
CA ASN A 23 5.55 -9.87 0.02
C ASN A 23 6.66 -10.80 -0.50
N SER A 24 7.10 -11.77 0.31
CA SER A 24 8.12 -12.77 -0.05
C SER A 24 7.71 -13.72 -1.16
N ASN A 25 6.39 -13.93 -1.36
CA ASN A 25 5.83 -14.74 -2.43
C ASN A 25 5.08 -13.88 -3.45
N CYS A 26 5.62 -12.69 -3.75
CA CYS A 26 5.05 -11.85 -4.80
C CYS A 26 5.09 -12.58 -6.16
N THR A 27 3.95 -12.60 -6.86
CA THR A 27 3.80 -13.19 -8.21
C THR A 27 3.73 -12.12 -9.31
N ASN A 28 3.91 -10.85 -8.96
CA ASN A 28 3.88 -9.76 -9.93
C ASN A 28 5.26 -9.57 -10.55
N GLU A 29 5.36 -9.81 -11.86
CA GLU A 29 6.60 -9.67 -12.64
C GLU A 29 7.15 -8.23 -12.65
N PHE A 30 6.33 -7.23 -12.35
CA PHE A 30 6.72 -5.82 -12.29
C PHE A 30 6.95 -5.33 -10.87
N CYS A 31 7.37 -6.21 -9.95
CA CYS A 31 7.61 -5.87 -8.55
C CYS A 31 8.99 -6.31 -8.10
N ALA A 32 9.72 -5.42 -7.42
CA ALA A 32 11.06 -5.73 -6.91
C ALA A 32 11.08 -6.85 -5.86
N SER A 33 9.95 -7.15 -5.23
CA SER A 33 9.83 -8.29 -4.31
C SER A 33 9.63 -9.63 -5.03
N HIS A 34 9.43 -9.65 -6.35
CA HIS A 34 9.33 -10.89 -7.12
C HIS A 34 10.72 -11.50 -7.34
N SER A 35 10.84 -12.81 -7.16
CA SER A 35 12.12 -13.52 -7.16
C SER A 35 12.90 -13.42 -8.47
N ALA A 36 12.19 -13.28 -9.60
CA ALA A 36 12.79 -13.12 -10.93
C ALA A 36 12.92 -11.66 -11.38
N PHE A 37 12.60 -10.67 -10.53
CA PHE A 37 12.68 -9.27 -10.92
C PHE A 37 14.14 -8.81 -11.07
N GLN A 38 14.43 -8.13 -12.18
CA GLN A 38 15.72 -7.49 -12.38
C GLN A 38 15.66 -6.05 -11.85
N PRO A 39 16.54 -5.66 -10.91
CA PRO A 39 16.60 -4.30 -10.40
C PRO A 39 16.80 -3.27 -11.52
N LEU A 40 16.02 -2.20 -11.48
CA LEU A 40 16.10 -1.07 -12.41
C LEU A 40 16.78 0.11 -11.72
N ASP A 41 17.49 0.94 -12.47
CA ASP A 41 17.88 2.27 -11.98
C ASP A 41 16.66 3.20 -11.90
N ASN A 42 16.79 4.30 -11.15
CA ASN A 42 15.68 5.22 -10.91
C ASN A 42 15.09 5.83 -12.20
N ASN A 43 15.90 6.13 -13.21
CA ASN A 43 15.39 6.72 -14.43
C ASN A 43 14.59 5.69 -15.23
N SER A 44 15.12 4.46 -15.34
CA SER A 44 14.42 3.35 -15.99
C SER A 44 13.14 2.97 -15.26
N ALA A 45 13.13 2.94 -13.92
CA ALA A 45 11.94 2.68 -13.12
C ALA A 45 10.88 3.79 -13.30
N ALA A 46 11.29 5.05 -13.42
CA ALA A 46 10.38 6.17 -13.67
C ALA A 46 9.76 6.13 -15.07
N ALA A 47 10.53 5.76 -16.10
CA ALA A 47 9.99 5.53 -17.43
C ALA A 47 9.00 4.35 -17.43
N LYS A 48 9.38 3.25 -16.78
CA LYS A 48 8.56 2.03 -16.71
C LYS A 48 7.26 2.24 -15.94
N SER A 49 7.26 3.05 -14.88
CA SER A 49 6.04 3.35 -14.12
C SER A 49 4.99 4.08 -14.97
N LEU A 50 5.41 4.95 -15.88
CA LEU A 50 4.52 5.61 -16.84
C LEU A 50 3.95 4.61 -17.87
N GLU A 51 4.75 3.66 -18.34
CA GLU A 51 4.28 2.60 -19.23
C GLU A 51 3.21 1.72 -18.57
N LEU A 52 3.46 1.27 -17.34
CA LEU A 52 2.54 0.44 -16.56
C LEU A 52 1.24 1.18 -16.25
N PHE A 53 1.34 2.46 -15.90
CA PHE A 53 0.19 3.32 -15.70
C PHE A 53 -0.67 3.45 -16.96
N LYS A 54 -0.05 3.65 -18.13
CA LYS A 54 -0.75 3.79 -19.41
C LYS A 54 -1.58 2.55 -19.75
N VAL A 55 -1.10 1.36 -19.41
CA VAL A 55 -1.81 0.08 -19.68
C VAL A 55 -2.65 -0.42 -18.51
N ASN A 56 -2.74 0.35 -17.41
CA ASN A 56 -3.37 -0.07 -16.15
C ASN A 56 -2.91 -1.47 -15.71
N ALA A 57 -1.58 -1.67 -15.66
CA ALA A 57 -0.99 -2.93 -15.25
C ALA A 57 -1.40 -3.32 -13.81
N LYS A 58 -1.09 -4.56 -13.41
CA LYS A 58 -1.36 -4.99 -12.03
C LYS A 58 -0.43 -4.27 -11.07
N LEU A 59 -1.02 -3.63 -10.07
CA LEU A 59 -0.34 -3.03 -8.93
C LEU A 59 -0.48 -3.98 -7.74
N CYS A 60 0.59 -4.15 -6.97
CA CYS A 60 0.56 -4.91 -5.74
C CYS A 60 -0.08 -4.10 -4.63
N ASP A 61 -0.79 -4.80 -3.74
CA ASP A 61 -1.09 -4.27 -2.42
C ASP A 61 0.21 -4.18 -1.62
N TYR A 62 0.43 -3.02 -1.00
CA TYR A 62 1.60 -2.80 -0.17
C TYR A 62 1.41 -3.58 1.13
N TYR A 63 2.22 -4.61 1.33
CA TYR A 63 2.31 -5.32 2.60
C TYR A 63 3.33 -4.58 3.46
N PRO A 64 2.91 -3.82 4.48
CA PRO A 64 3.87 -3.32 5.45
C PRO A 64 4.58 -4.56 6.01
N SER A 65 5.91 -4.60 5.87
CA SER A 65 6.72 -5.67 6.44
C SER A 65 6.52 -5.65 7.95
N VAL A 66 5.56 -6.43 8.44
CA VAL A 66 5.46 -6.80 9.84
C VAL A 66 6.78 -7.52 10.12
N ARG A 67 7.69 -6.85 10.83
CA ARG A 67 8.79 -7.54 11.47
C ARG A 67 8.14 -8.53 12.42
N SER A 68 8.08 -9.80 12.03
CA SER A 68 7.39 -10.84 12.78
C SER A 68 7.92 -10.91 14.21
N SER A 69 7.09 -10.52 15.15
CA SER A 69 6.91 -11.31 16.37
C SER A 69 5.76 -12.28 16.07
N THR A 70 6.06 -13.56 16.20
CA THR A 70 5.20 -14.74 16.13
C THR A 70 3.81 -14.55 16.75
N ASP A 71 2.72 -14.93 16.05
CA ASP A 71 1.91 -16.13 16.35
C ASP A 71 0.45 -16.10 15.81
N THR A 72 0.11 -17.19 15.10
CA THR A 72 -1.17 -17.93 14.95
C THR A 72 -2.49 -17.33 14.38
N SER A 73 -3.06 -18.15 13.47
CA SER A 73 -4.47 -18.56 13.30
C SER A 73 -5.49 -17.70 12.52
N SER A 74 -5.69 -18.09 11.25
CA SER A 74 -6.94 -18.58 10.62
C SER A 74 -8.31 -17.87 10.80
N GLN A 75 -8.95 -17.67 9.63
CA GLN A 75 -10.37 -17.83 9.26
C GLN A 75 -11.24 -16.60 8.92
N MET A 76 -12.02 -16.83 7.86
CA MET A 76 -12.94 -16.00 7.07
C MET A 76 -14.05 -15.30 7.85
N GLY A 77 -14.54 -14.17 7.30
CA GLY A 77 -15.93 -13.73 7.52
C GLY A 77 -16.16 -12.23 7.38
N SER A 78 -16.61 -11.80 6.20
CA SER A 78 -17.02 -10.43 5.84
C SER A 78 -17.70 -9.61 6.95
N LYS A 79 -16.98 -8.60 7.41
CA LYS A 79 -17.50 -7.24 7.65
C LYS A 79 -16.32 -6.29 7.55
N MET A 80 -16.17 -5.63 6.40
CA MET A 80 -15.13 -4.63 6.12
C MET A 80 -15.19 -3.57 7.22
N SER A 81 -14.36 -3.69 8.24
CA SER A 81 -14.43 -2.85 9.44
C SER A 81 -13.06 -2.80 10.10
N ALA A 82 -12.51 -1.59 10.21
CA ALA A 82 -11.40 -1.17 11.10
C ALA A 82 -10.09 -1.98 11.12
N ASP A 83 -10.03 -3.17 10.54
CA ASP A 83 -8.95 -4.14 10.70
C ASP A 83 -7.82 -3.95 9.69
N GLU A 84 -8.10 -3.29 8.56
CA GLU A 84 -7.06 -2.97 7.58
C GLU A 84 -6.02 -1.97 8.12
N PHE A 85 -6.37 -1.24 9.18
CA PHE A 85 -5.46 -0.31 9.84
C PHE A 85 -5.17 -0.73 11.28
N SER A 86 -5.51 -1.95 11.69
CA SER A 86 -5.30 -2.39 13.07
C SER A 86 -3.81 -2.48 13.43
N ASP A 87 -2.94 -2.64 12.43
CA ASP A 87 -1.47 -2.64 12.51
C ASP A 87 -0.83 -1.24 12.66
N VAL A 88 -1.61 -0.16 12.51
CA VAL A 88 -1.07 1.21 12.56
C VAL A 88 -0.94 1.71 14.01
N HIS A 89 0.27 1.66 14.55
CA HIS A 89 0.54 2.16 15.92
C HIS A 89 1.05 3.61 15.97
N TYR A 90 1.44 4.19 14.84
CA TYR A 90 1.91 5.56 14.74
C TYR A 90 1.43 6.22 13.45
N LEU A 91 1.09 7.50 13.52
CA LEU A 91 0.67 8.27 12.35
C LEU A 91 1.89 8.89 11.68
N THR A 92 2.14 8.44 10.46
CA THR A 92 3.02 9.14 9.50
C THR A 92 2.16 9.77 8.42
N GLU A 93 2.72 10.74 7.71
CA GLU A 93 2.10 11.32 6.52
C GLU A 93 1.64 10.23 5.53
N HIS A 94 2.50 9.23 5.28
CA HIS A 94 2.17 8.11 4.40
C HIS A 94 0.94 7.33 4.88
N THR A 95 0.85 7.05 6.18
CA THR A 95 -0.29 6.32 6.74
C THR A 95 -1.58 7.15 6.70
N VAL A 96 -1.48 8.46 6.96
CA VAL A 96 -2.62 9.38 6.85
C VAL A 96 -3.12 9.45 5.40
N CYS A 97 -2.23 9.61 4.43
CA CYS A 97 -2.57 9.60 3.00
C CYS A 97 -3.19 8.26 2.56
N ARG A 98 -2.72 7.13 3.12
CA ARG A 98 -3.30 5.80 2.86
C ARG A 98 -4.76 5.76 3.32
N ILE A 99 -5.01 6.12 4.57
CA ILE A 99 -6.36 6.09 5.14
C ILE A 99 -7.28 7.09 4.43
N LEU A 100 -6.81 8.30 4.12
CA LEU A 100 -7.58 9.29 3.38
C LEU A 100 -7.98 8.79 1.98
N GLY A 101 -7.08 8.12 1.26
CA GLY A 101 -7.43 7.55 -0.05
C GLY A 101 -8.55 6.52 0.04
N PHE A 102 -8.49 5.64 1.04
CA PHE A 102 -9.55 4.67 1.30
C PHE A 102 -10.88 5.36 1.66
N CYS A 103 -10.84 6.34 2.56
CA CYS A 103 -12.01 7.09 2.98
C CYS A 103 -12.65 7.90 1.84
N GLU A 104 -11.86 8.42 0.90
CA GLU A 104 -12.37 9.12 -0.29
C GLU A 104 -13.05 8.17 -1.28
N GLU A 105 -12.54 6.95 -1.44
CA GLU A 105 -13.12 5.93 -2.32
C GLU A 105 -14.44 5.38 -1.79
N GLU A 106 -14.52 5.11 -0.48
CA GLU A 106 -15.73 4.60 0.18
C GLU A 106 -16.72 5.71 0.60
N GLY A 107 -16.26 6.96 0.68
CA GLY A 107 -17.02 8.07 1.25
C GLY A 107 -17.21 7.99 2.78
N ASP A 108 -16.55 7.03 3.45
CA ASP A 108 -16.62 6.81 4.89
C ASP A 108 -15.30 7.17 5.58
N TYR A 109 -15.33 8.18 6.44
CA TYR A 109 -14.19 8.66 7.21
C TYR A 109 -14.06 8.03 8.62
N ALA A 110 -14.96 7.11 8.99
CA ALA A 110 -14.87 6.39 10.26
C ALA A 110 -13.51 5.69 10.48
N PRO A 111 -12.84 5.09 9.48
CA PRO A 111 -11.52 4.49 9.66
C PRO A 111 -10.47 5.49 10.15
N LEU A 112 -10.43 6.70 9.55
CA LEU A 112 -9.49 7.74 9.94
C LEU A 112 -9.70 8.19 11.39
N ILE A 113 -10.95 8.46 11.75
CA ILE A 113 -11.32 8.91 13.09
C ILE A 113 -10.93 7.86 14.14
N ARG A 114 -11.18 6.57 13.84
CA ARG A 114 -10.83 5.47 14.76
C ARG A 114 -9.32 5.31 14.94
N VAL A 115 -8.54 5.41 13.87
CA VAL A 115 -7.07 5.30 13.94
C VAL A 115 -6.47 6.47 14.73
N ILE A 116 -6.91 7.70 14.46
CA ILE A 116 -6.47 8.89 15.20
C ILE A 116 -6.84 8.74 16.68
N GLY A 117 -8.10 8.41 16.98
CA GLY A 117 -8.55 8.20 18.35
C GLY A 117 -7.73 7.14 19.06
N ARG A 118 -7.52 5.97 18.45
CA ARG A 118 -6.72 4.90 19.06
C ARG A 118 -5.28 5.32 19.39
N ILE A 119 -4.64 6.08 18.52
CA ILE A 119 -3.22 6.46 18.67
C ILE A 119 -3.05 7.57 19.71
N PHE A 120 -3.92 8.58 19.69
CA PHE A 120 -3.81 9.73 20.59
C PHE A 120 -4.56 9.56 21.92
N SER A 121 -5.50 8.62 22.03
CA SER A 121 -6.17 8.29 23.31
C SER A 121 -5.40 7.29 24.17
N ASN A 122 -4.33 6.67 23.64
CA ASN A 122 -3.39 5.83 24.41
C ASN A 122 -2.11 6.57 24.80
N ALA A 123 -2.11 7.91 24.70
CA ALA A 123 -1.00 8.79 25.07
C ALA A 123 -1.15 9.32 26.51
#